data_AF-A0A529Y4V1-F1
#
_entry.id   AF-A0A529Y4V1-F1
#
_cell.length_a   1.000
_cell.length_b   1.000
_cell.length_c   1.000
_cell.angle_alpha   90.00
_cell.angle_beta   90.00
_cell.angle_gamma   90.00
#
_symmetry.space_group_name_H-M   'P 1'
#
loop_
_entity.id
_entity.type
_entity.pdbx_description
1 polymer ?
#
loop_
_entity_poly.entity_id
_entity_poly.type
_entity_poly.pdbx_seq_one_letter_code
_entity_poly.pdbx_strand_id
1 'polypeptide(L)'
;YEAGAAGLPCAVFRGYRGAGLASVNPNIKSVTCPFTGEVLAAVPAIRPDVTFIHAQKADRKGNVLVEGIIGIQKEAVLAAKRAVVTVEEVVDNFDDLHPNLTVLPSWTIAAISVVPGGSHPSYTHGYYERDNAAYLEWDEIAADRDRFQAWMQKVIESSADDFAGRVEHLRKAA
;
A
#
# COMPACT_ATOMS: atom_id res chain seq x y z
N TYR A 1 -10.70 1.24 4.62
CA TYR A 1 -10.52 1.21 3.15
C TYR A 1 -11.71 0.56 2.46
N GLU A 2 -12.12 -0.66 2.84
CA GLU A 2 -13.28 -1.37 2.28
C GLU A 2 -14.52 -0.49 2.04
N ALA A 3 -15.05 0.19 3.07
CA ALA A 3 -16.20 1.08 2.90
C ALA A 3 -15.94 2.21 1.89
N GLY A 4 -14.71 2.73 1.84
CA GLY A 4 -14.31 3.75 0.86
C GLY A 4 -14.34 3.20 -0.56
N ALA A 5 -13.73 2.03 -0.77
CA ALA A 5 -13.70 1.34 -2.05
C ALA A 5 -15.11 0.95 -2.55
N ALA A 6 -16.00 0.58 -1.62
CA ALA A 6 -17.39 0.25 -1.92
C ALA A 6 -18.30 1.49 -2.10
N GLY A 7 -17.77 2.72 -2.00
CA GLY A 7 -18.57 3.94 -2.10
C GLY A 7 -19.48 4.21 -0.89
N LEU A 8 -19.34 3.46 0.20
CA LEU A 8 -20.10 3.62 1.43
C LEU A 8 -19.55 4.77 2.28
N PRO A 9 -20.41 5.48 3.05
CA PRO A 9 -19.95 6.58 3.91
C PRO A 9 -19.26 6.10 5.19
N CYS A 10 -19.53 4.86 5.62
CA CYS A 10 -18.99 4.29 6.83
C CYS A 10 -18.93 2.76 6.74
N ALA A 11 -18.08 2.15 7.57
CA ALA A 11 -18.09 0.71 7.84
C ALA A 11 -18.80 0.47 9.17
N VAL A 12 -19.59 -0.62 9.24
CA VAL A 12 -20.27 -1.06 10.46
C VAL A 12 -19.82 -2.47 10.81
N PHE A 13 -19.42 -2.71 12.06
CA PHE A 13 -18.85 -3.99 12.50
C PHE A 13 -18.92 -4.16 14.02
N ARG A 14 -18.63 -5.38 14.50
CA ARG A 14 -18.68 -5.76 15.94
C ARG A 14 -17.46 -5.33 16.77
N GLY A 15 -16.39 -4.89 16.11
CA GLY A 15 -15.11 -4.59 16.74
C GLY A 15 -15.17 -3.42 17.73
N TYR A 16 -14.06 -3.22 18.45
CA TYR A 16 -13.85 -2.15 19.44
C TYR A 16 -14.70 -2.21 20.72
N ARG A 17 -15.71 -3.08 20.78
CA ARG A 17 -16.45 -3.35 22.02
C ARG A 17 -15.48 -3.86 23.09
N GLY A 18 -15.48 -3.21 24.26
CA GLY A 18 -14.60 -3.54 25.37
C GLY A 18 -13.14 -3.09 25.24
N ALA A 19 -12.71 -2.58 24.08
CA ALA A 19 -11.33 -2.16 23.85
C ALA A 19 -11.01 -0.72 24.32
N GLY A 20 -12.01 0.01 24.83
CA GLY A 20 -11.86 1.42 25.23
C GLY A 20 -11.60 2.40 24.08
N LEU A 21 -11.40 1.94 22.84
CA LEU A 21 -11.06 2.82 21.71
C LEU A 21 -12.09 3.93 21.45
N ALA A 22 -13.38 3.66 21.70
CA ALA A 22 -14.42 4.66 21.55
C ALA A 22 -14.30 5.83 22.55
N SER A 23 -13.63 5.67 23.70
CA SER A 23 -13.46 6.76 24.67
C SER A 23 -12.37 7.75 24.26
N VAL A 24 -11.45 7.34 23.38
CA VAL A 24 -10.29 8.16 22.93
C VAL A 24 -10.34 8.52 21.45
N ASN A 25 -11.29 7.96 20.69
CA ASN A 25 -11.45 8.22 19.26
C ASN A 25 -12.90 8.59 18.91
N PRO A 26 -13.21 9.88 18.69
CA PRO A 26 -14.56 10.35 18.41
C PRO A 26 -15.12 9.91 17.04
N ASN A 27 -14.28 9.33 16.17
CA ASN A 27 -14.72 8.76 14.90
C ASN A 27 -15.38 7.40 15.05
N ILE A 28 -15.29 6.76 16.23
CA ILE A 28 -15.97 5.49 16.52
C ILE A 28 -17.33 5.83 17.13
N LYS A 29 -18.39 5.66 16.34
CA LYS A 29 -19.79 5.87 16.77
C LYS A 29 -20.52 4.54 16.91
N SER A 30 -21.73 4.58 17.43
CA SER A 30 -22.60 3.40 17.52
C SER A 30 -23.80 3.52 16.59
N VAL A 31 -24.22 2.40 16.02
CA VAL A 31 -25.46 2.28 15.24
C VAL A 31 -26.21 1.02 15.67
N THR A 32 -27.53 1.13 15.80
CA THR A 32 -28.39 -0.04 16.08
C THR A 32 -28.82 -0.65 14.75
N CYS A 33 -28.50 -1.92 14.53
CA CYS A 33 -28.91 -2.66 13.34
C CYS A 33 -30.44 -2.78 13.30
N PRO A 34 -31.11 -2.29 12.23
CA PRO A 34 -32.58 -2.32 12.18
C PRO A 34 -33.16 -3.73 11.98
N PHE A 35 -32.33 -4.69 11.53
CA PHE A 35 -32.77 -6.07 11.28
C PHE A 35 -32.60 -6.98 12.50
N THR A 36 -31.64 -6.70 13.37
CA THR A 36 -31.27 -7.58 14.49
C THR A 36 -31.35 -6.91 15.86
N GLY A 37 -31.49 -5.58 15.92
CA GLY A 37 -31.41 -4.80 17.15
C GLY A 37 -30.01 -4.71 17.76
N GLU A 38 -28.98 -5.30 17.12
CA GLU A 38 -27.60 -5.29 17.63
C GLU A 38 -27.00 -3.88 17.57
N VAL A 39 -26.39 -3.42 18.67
CA VAL A 39 -25.60 -2.18 18.69
C VAL A 39 -24.19 -2.47 18.19
N LEU A 40 -23.83 -1.88 17.05
CA LEU A 40 -22.57 -2.07 16.32
C LEU A 40 -21.72 -0.80 16.33
N ALA A 41 -20.41 -0.94 16.15
CA ALA A 41 -19.51 0.18 15.92
C ALA A 41 -19.64 0.65 14.46
N ALA A 42 -19.58 1.97 14.26
CA ALA A 42 -19.56 2.61 12.95
C ALA A 42 -18.36 3.56 12.87
N VAL A 43 -17.57 3.46 11.79
CA VAL A 43 -16.41 4.34 11.53
C VAL A 43 -16.50 4.95 10.13
N PRO A 44 -16.06 6.20 9.93
CA PRO A 44 -16.10 6.84 8.63
C PRO A 44 -15.26 6.06 7.61
N ALA A 45 -15.71 6.08 6.35
CA ALA A 45 -14.93 5.52 5.26
C ALA A 45 -13.65 6.33 5.04
N ILE A 46 -12.53 5.63 4.86
CA ILE A 46 -11.27 6.24 4.45
C ILE A 46 -11.34 6.49 2.95
N ARG A 47 -11.20 7.76 2.53
CA ARG A 47 -11.23 8.21 1.13
C ARG A 47 -10.06 9.16 0.86
N PRO A 48 -8.87 8.61 0.55
CA PRO A 48 -7.68 9.44 0.32
C PRO A 48 -7.84 10.33 -0.91
N ASP A 49 -7.23 11.51 -0.90
CA ASP A 49 -7.10 12.30 -2.13
C ASP A 49 -6.11 11.64 -3.10
N VAL A 50 -5.05 11.04 -2.56
CA VAL A 50 -4.06 10.27 -3.30
C VAL A 50 -3.66 9.03 -2.50
N THR A 51 -3.57 7.88 -3.17
CA THR A 51 -2.97 6.65 -2.64
C THR A 51 -1.71 6.31 -3.43
N PHE A 52 -0.67 5.85 -2.74
CA PHE A 52 0.51 5.23 -3.34
C PHE A 52 0.54 3.74 -3.02
N ILE A 53 0.78 2.92 -4.03
CA ILE A 53 1.09 1.50 -3.85
C ILE A 53 2.32 1.10 -4.67
N HIS A 54 2.90 -0.04 -4.33
CA HIS A 54 3.93 -0.69 -5.14
C HIS A 54 3.44 -2.05 -5.59
N ALA A 55 3.63 -2.37 -6.87
CA ALA A 55 3.16 -3.58 -7.50
C ALA A 55 4.24 -4.21 -8.37
N GLN A 56 4.03 -5.45 -8.78
CA GLN A 56 5.00 -6.18 -9.59
C GLN A 56 5.10 -5.58 -11.00
N LYS A 57 4.00 -5.58 -11.74
CA LYS A 57 4.00 -5.29 -13.18
C LYS A 57 2.88 -4.33 -13.55
N ALA A 58 3.14 -3.51 -14.56
CA ALA A 58 2.08 -2.85 -15.34
C ALA A 58 2.14 -3.29 -16.79
N ASP A 59 1.01 -3.28 -17.50
CA ASP A 59 0.98 -3.47 -18.95
C ASP A 59 1.00 -2.13 -19.71
N ARG A 60 1.14 -2.18 -21.04
CA ARG A 60 1.11 -0.98 -21.91
C ARG A 60 -0.23 -0.24 -21.91
N LYS A 61 -1.31 -0.88 -21.46
CA LYS A 61 -2.65 -0.27 -21.33
C LYS A 61 -2.83 0.43 -19.98
N GLY A 62 -1.86 0.31 -19.06
CA GLY A 62 -1.89 0.88 -17.73
C GLY A 62 -2.60 0.01 -16.68
N ASN A 63 -2.91 -1.24 -17.00
CA ASN A 63 -3.39 -2.18 -15.99
C ASN A 63 -2.21 -2.59 -15.10
N VAL A 64 -2.47 -2.78 -13.81
CA VAL A 64 -1.46 -3.13 -12.81
C VAL A 64 -1.75 -4.51 -12.26
N LEU A 65 -0.75 -5.39 -12.28
CA LEU A 65 -0.81 -6.71 -11.68
C LEU A 65 -0.25 -6.65 -10.25
N VAL A 66 -1.06 -7.10 -9.29
CA VAL A 66 -0.65 -7.26 -7.89
C VAL A 66 -0.79 -8.74 -7.51
N GLU A 67 0.30 -9.35 -7.06
CA GLU A 67 0.33 -10.78 -6.72
C GLU A 67 0.86 -11.05 -5.31
N GLY A 68 0.47 -12.19 -4.75
CA GLY A 68 0.83 -12.63 -3.41
C GLY A 68 -0.08 -12.04 -2.32
N ILE A 69 0.52 -11.65 -1.20
CA ILE A 69 -0.21 -11.06 -0.06
C ILE A 69 -0.51 -9.59 -0.38
N ILE A 70 -1.67 -9.34 -0.98
CA ILE A 70 -2.05 -8.01 -1.49
C ILE A 70 -2.40 -6.99 -0.39
N GLY A 71 -2.69 -7.45 0.83
CA GLY A 71 -3.11 -6.58 1.94
C GLY A 71 -4.32 -5.72 1.58
N ILE A 72 -4.23 -4.42 1.85
CA ILE A 72 -5.30 -3.44 1.58
C ILE A 72 -5.14 -2.71 0.23
N GLN A 73 -4.17 -3.09 -0.60
CA GLN A 73 -3.74 -2.26 -1.73
C GLN A 73 -4.89 -1.97 -2.71
N LYS A 74 -5.68 -3.01 -3.04
CA LYS A 74 -6.84 -2.86 -3.92
C LYS A 74 -7.87 -1.90 -3.34
N GLU A 75 -8.23 -2.07 -2.08
CA GLU A 75 -9.19 -1.20 -1.40
C GLU A 75 -8.65 0.23 -1.26
N ALA A 76 -7.34 0.41 -1.07
CA ALA A 76 -6.71 1.72 -0.97
C ALA A 76 -6.72 2.48 -2.30
N VAL A 77 -6.49 1.78 -3.41
CA VAL A 77 -6.59 2.33 -4.76
C VAL A 77 -8.04 2.71 -5.08
N LEU A 78 -8.98 1.77 -4.88
CA LEU A 78 -10.39 1.98 -5.21
C LEU A 78 -11.07 3.03 -4.31
N ALA A 79 -10.57 3.25 -3.09
CA ALA A 79 -11.10 4.27 -2.19
C ALA A 79 -10.58 5.69 -2.49
N ALA A 80 -9.50 5.83 -3.27
CA ALA A 80 -8.83 7.10 -3.48
C ALA A 80 -9.41 7.87 -4.67
N LYS A 81 -9.28 9.20 -4.65
CA LYS A 81 -9.59 10.03 -5.83
C LYS A 81 -8.56 9.83 -6.95
N ARG A 82 -7.30 9.54 -6.59
CA ARG A 82 -6.18 9.28 -7.51
C ARG A 82 -5.27 8.21 -6.91
N ALA A 83 -4.78 7.30 -7.75
CA ALA A 83 -3.79 6.31 -7.35
C ALA A 83 -2.51 6.45 -8.18
N VAL A 84 -1.37 6.46 -7.51
CA VAL A 84 -0.05 6.40 -8.13
C VAL A 84 0.56 5.05 -7.80
N VAL A 85 1.02 4.33 -8.82
CA VAL A 85 1.59 3.00 -8.67
C VAL A 85 3.04 3.04 -9.08
N THR A 86 3.92 2.56 -8.19
CA THR A 86 5.28 2.20 -8.60
C THR A 86 5.31 0.72 -8.96
N VAL A 87 6.04 0.35 -10.01
CA VAL A 87 6.15 -1.05 -10.47
C VAL A 87 7.60 -1.46 -10.65
N GLU A 88 7.88 -2.76 -10.52
CA GLU A 88 9.20 -3.30 -10.82
C GLU A 88 9.50 -3.26 -12.33
N GLU A 89 8.49 -3.53 -13.17
CA GLU A 89 8.63 -3.49 -14.62
C GLU A 89 7.31 -3.18 -15.37
N VAL A 90 7.44 -2.84 -16.65
CA VAL A 90 6.32 -2.72 -17.59
C VAL A 90 6.44 -3.80 -18.66
N VAL A 91 5.40 -4.62 -18.80
CA VAL A 91 5.29 -5.69 -19.80
C VAL A 91 4.34 -5.29 -20.93
N ASP A 92 4.28 -6.08 -22.00
CA ASP A 92 3.45 -5.75 -23.16
C ASP A 92 1.94 -5.94 -22.88
N ASN A 93 1.57 -7.09 -22.30
CA ASN A 93 0.20 -7.44 -21.92
C ASN A 93 0.21 -8.53 -20.81
N PHE A 94 -0.99 -8.93 -20.38
CA PHE A 94 -1.21 -10.00 -19.40
C PHE A 94 -1.96 -11.21 -20.01
N ASP A 95 -1.88 -11.41 -21.33
CA ASP A 95 -2.72 -12.37 -22.06
C ASP A 95 -2.41 -13.83 -21.67
N ASP A 96 -1.16 -14.11 -21.27
CA ASP A 96 -0.70 -15.44 -20.82
C ASP A 96 -1.00 -15.71 -19.32
N LEU A 97 -1.64 -14.77 -18.63
CA LEU A 97 -1.91 -14.88 -17.20
C LEU A 97 -3.35 -15.32 -16.91
N HIS A 98 -3.56 -15.91 -15.74
CA HIS A 98 -4.90 -16.29 -15.31
C HIS A 98 -5.76 -15.03 -15.05
N PRO A 99 -6.99 -14.93 -15.58
CA PRO A 99 -7.79 -13.70 -15.50
C PRO A 99 -8.23 -13.33 -14.08
N ASN A 100 -8.21 -14.28 -13.13
CA ASN A 100 -8.51 -14.02 -11.72
C ASN A 100 -7.31 -13.55 -10.89
N LEU A 101 -6.14 -13.32 -11.50
CA LEU A 101 -5.08 -12.60 -10.80
C LEU A 101 -5.60 -11.22 -10.39
N THR A 102 -5.10 -10.68 -9.27
CA THR A 102 -5.56 -9.37 -8.81
C THR A 102 -4.98 -8.30 -9.72
N VAL A 103 -5.80 -7.88 -10.68
CA VAL A 103 -5.47 -6.80 -11.62
C VAL A 103 -6.24 -5.55 -11.21
N LEU A 104 -5.53 -4.43 -11.10
CA LEU A 104 -6.11 -3.10 -11.00
C LEU A 104 -6.22 -2.51 -12.41
N PRO A 105 -7.45 -2.26 -12.90
CA PRO A 105 -7.64 -1.73 -14.24
C PRO A 105 -7.09 -0.32 -14.40
N SER A 106 -6.66 0.05 -15.60
CA SER A 106 -6.06 1.36 -15.88
C SER A 106 -6.91 2.57 -15.49
N TRP A 107 -8.24 2.46 -15.56
CA TRP A 107 -9.16 3.53 -15.15
C TRP A 107 -9.12 3.85 -13.65
N THR A 108 -8.56 2.95 -12.83
CA THR A 108 -8.36 3.19 -11.39
C THR A 108 -7.04 3.91 -11.09
N ILE A 109 -6.15 4.05 -12.09
CA ILE A 109 -4.77 4.49 -11.90
C ILE A 109 -4.55 5.86 -12.57
N ALA A 110 -3.98 6.80 -11.81
CA ALA A 110 -3.66 8.14 -12.31
C ALA A 110 -2.24 8.23 -12.90
N ALA A 111 -1.27 7.50 -12.33
CA ALA A 111 0.10 7.48 -12.82
C ALA A 111 0.81 6.17 -12.46
N ILE A 112 1.75 5.75 -13.31
CA ILE A 112 2.61 4.59 -13.11
C ILE A 112 4.07 5.04 -13.26
N SER A 113 4.94 4.59 -12.36
CA SER A 113 6.38 4.82 -12.43
C SER A 113 7.14 3.51 -12.27
N VAL A 114 8.12 3.25 -13.13
CA VAL A 114 9.00 2.09 -12.99
C VAL A 114 10.05 2.41 -11.93
N VAL A 115 10.04 1.67 -10.82
CA VAL A 115 10.94 1.83 -9.68
C VAL A 115 11.34 0.43 -9.20
N PRO A 116 12.34 -0.20 -9.84
CA PRO A 116 12.80 -1.51 -9.41
C PRO A 116 13.34 -1.46 -7.99
N GLY A 117 12.95 -2.42 -7.15
CA GLY A 117 13.25 -2.39 -5.72
C GLY A 117 12.36 -1.46 -4.90
N GLY A 118 11.26 -0.95 -5.47
CA GLY A 118 10.44 0.12 -4.88
C GLY A 118 9.73 -0.24 -3.56
N SER A 119 9.72 -1.51 -3.16
CA SER A 119 9.27 -1.95 -1.84
C SER A 119 10.38 -2.06 -0.78
N HIS A 120 11.66 -1.89 -1.15
CA HIS A 120 12.79 -1.92 -0.22
C HIS A 120 12.52 -0.99 0.99
N PRO A 121 12.74 -1.45 2.24
CA PRO A 121 13.38 -2.71 2.65
C PRO A 121 12.47 -3.94 2.74
N SER A 122 11.18 -3.81 2.43
CA SER A 122 10.25 -4.95 2.31
C SER A 122 10.55 -5.79 1.06
N TYR A 123 9.81 -6.89 0.84
CA TYR A 123 9.91 -7.74 -0.34
C TYR A 123 8.93 -7.30 -1.44
N THR A 124 9.28 -7.57 -2.70
CA THR A 124 8.29 -7.65 -3.80
C THR A 124 8.19 -9.10 -4.24
N HIS A 125 7.01 -9.71 -4.11
CA HIS A 125 6.82 -11.15 -4.38
C HIS A 125 7.25 -11.50 -5.82
N GLY A 126 8.15 -12.48 -5.94
CA GLY A 126 8.72 -12.91 -7.21
C GLY A 126 9.99 -12.16 -7.64
N TYR A 127 10.34 -11.02 -7.03
CA TYR A 127 11.47 -10.18 -7.45
C TYR A 127 12.66 -10.20 -6.48
N TYR A 128 12.40 -9.99 -5.18
CA TYR A 128 13.43 -10.03 -4.13
C TYR A 128 12.82 -10.30 -2.76
N GLU A 129 13.66 -10.80 -1.86
CA GLU A 129 13.31 -11.05 -0.46
C GLU A 129 13.47 -9.78 0.39
N ARG A 130 12.95 -9.82 1.61
CA ARG A 130 13.06 -8.73 2.58
C ARG A 130 14.51 -8.47 2.98
N ASP A 131 14.92 -7.20 2.98
CA ASP A 131 16.21 -6.77 3.50
C ASP A 131 16.14 -6.59 5.03
N ASN A 132 16.37 -7.68 5.76
CA ASN A 132 16.35 -7.68 7.22
C ASN A 132 17.44 -6.79 7.83
N ALA A 133 18.58 -6.63 7.16
CA ALA A 133 19.68 -5.83 7.68
C ALA A 133 19.28 -4.35 7.71
N ALA A 134 18.64 -3.85 6.65
CA ALA A 134 18.10 -2.49 6.62
C ALA A 134 17.04 -2.24 7.71
N TYR A 135 16.20 -3.24 8.02
CA TYR A 135 15.25 -3.10 9.14
C TYR A 135 15.92 -3.01 10.51
N LEU A 136 17.02 -3.73 10.73
CA LEU A 136 17.79 -3.64 11.97
C LEU A 136 18.52 -2.30 12.07
N GLU A 137 19.12 -1.83 10.98
CA GLU A 137 19.78 -0.51 10.93
C GLU A 137 18.79 0.63 11.21
N TRP A 138 17.55 0.51 10.70
CA TRP A 138 16.50 1.51 10.91
C TRP A 138 16.18 1.75 12.38
N ASP A 139 16.20 0.72 13.23
CA ASP A 139 15.92 0.86 14.67
C ASP A 139 16.87 1.87 15.32
N GLU A 140 18.17 1.74 15.04
CA GLU A 140 19.17 2.65 15.56
C GLU A 140 19.09 4.07 14.95
N ILE A 141 18.75 4.17 13.66
CA ILE A 141 18.60 5.45 12.96
C ILE A 141 17.40 6.21 13.53
N ALA A 142 16.26 5.55 13.72
CA ALA A 142 15.01 6.19 14.13
C ALA A 142 14.97 6.53 15.63
N ALA A 143 15.76 5.84 16.46
CA ALA A 143 15.83 6.09 17.89
C ALA A 143 16.60 7.37 18.27
N ASP A 144 17.44 7.90 17.37
CA ASP A 144 18.23 9.10 17.62
C ASP A 144 17.89 10.23 16.63
N ARG A 145 17.60 11.41 17.16
CA ARG A 145 17.10 12.54 16.37
C ARG A 145 18.12 13.04 15.36
N ASP A 146 19.39 13.12 15.73
CA ASP A 146 20.43 13.69 14.88
C ASP A 146 20.82 12.69 13.78
N ARG A 147 20.90 11.39 14.11
CA ARG A 147 21.08 10.31 13.12
C ARG A 147 19.92 10.28 12.12
N PHE A 148 18.68 10.37 12.59
CA PHE A 148 17.50 10.41 11.73
C PHE A 148 17.53 11.61 10.78
N GLN A 149 17.89 12.80 11.29
CA GLN A 149 18.00 14.00 10.45
C GLN A 149 19.09 13.86 9.37
N ALA A 150 20.25 13.34 9.73
CA ALA A 150 21.33 13.09 8.77
C ALA A 150 20.93 12.06 7.71
N TRP A 151 20.27 10.96 8.11
CA TRP A 151 19.74 9.96 7.19
C TRP A 151 18.71 10.56 6.24
N MET A 152 17.77 11.37 6.74
CA MET A 152 16.73 12.00 5.93
C MET A 152 17.32 12.95 4.89
N GLN A 153 18.31 13.77 5.29
CA GLN A 153 19.00 14.67 4.36
C GLN A 153 19.65 13.88 3.22
N LYS A 154 20.36 12.79 3.55
CA LYS A 154 20.97 11.91 2.55
C LYS A 154 19.92 11.33 1.60
N VAL A 155 18.75 10.90 2.09
CA VAL A 155 17.67 10.37 1.24
C VAL A 155 17.12 11.44 0.29
N ILE A 156 16.92 12.68 0.78
CA ILE A 156 16.41 13.79 -0.03
C ILE A 156 17.42 14.21 -1.11
N GLU A 157 18.71 14.13 -0.82
CA GLU A 157 19.79 14.48 -1.75
C GLU A 157 20.09 13.37 -2.77
N SER A 158 19.65 12.14 -2.49
CA SER A 158 19.89 10.98 -3.34
C SER A 158 19.05 11.03 -4.62
N SER A 159 19.68 10.65 -5.73
CA SER A 159 19.01 10.47 -7.02
C SER A 159 18.31 9.12 -7.14
N ALA A 160 17.55 8.93 -8.21
CA ALA A 160 16.97 7.63 -8.56
C ALA A 160 18.06 6.57 -8.83
N ASP A 161 19.20 6.98 -9.40
CA ASP A 161 20.32 6.07 -9.69
C ASP A 161 21.01 5.61 -8.41
N ASP A 162 21.15 6.50 -7.41
CA ASP A 162 21.69 6.13 -6.09
C ASP A 162 20.80 5.08 -5.42
N PHE A 163 19.48 5.24 -5.51
CA PHE A 163 18.53 4.24 -5.02
C PHE A 163 18.65 2.92 -5.78
N ALA A 164 18.71 2.97 -7.13
CA ALA A 164 18.84 1.78 -7.95
C ALA A 164 20.11 0.98 -7.61
N GLY A 165 21.25 1.65 -7.44
CA GLY A 165 22.50 1.01 -7.01
C GLY A 165 22.41 0.42 -5.60
N ARG A 166 21.70 1.06 -4.68
CA ARG A 166 21.49 0.54 -3.32
C ARG A 166 20.77 -0.81 -3.31
N VAL A 167 19.73 -0.95 -4.13
CA VAL A 167 18.85 -2.14 -4.13
C VAL A 167 19.27 -3.21 -5.14
N GLU A 168 20.25 -2.94 -6.00
CA GLU A 168 20.70 -3.85 -7.07
C GLU A 168 21.03 -5.25 -6.55
N HIS A 169 21.77 -5.34 -5.44
CA HIS A 169 22.22 -6.60 -4.86
C HIS A 169 21.08 -7.51 -4.32
N LEU A 170 19.88 -6.96 -4.12
CA LEU A 170 18.72 -7.71 -3.61
C LEU A 170 17.99 -8.46 -4.72
N ARG A 171 18.15 -8.00 -5.97
CA ARG A 171 17.38 -8.50 -7.10
C ARG A 171 17.86 -9.91 -7.43
N LYS A 172 16.93 -10.88 -7.43
CA LYS A 172 17.23 -12.19 -8.01
C LYS A 172 17.42 -11.99 -9.52
N ALA A 173 18.46 -12.59 -10.11
CA ALA A 173 18.61 -12.58 -11.55
C ALA A 173 17.32 -13.14 -12.18
N ALA A 174 16.69 -12.35 -13.05
CA ALA A 174 15.46 -12.71 -13.75
C ALA A 174 15.70 -13.89 -14.72
#